data_AF-A0AB39SJN5-F1
#
_entry.id   AF-A0AB39SJN5-F1
#
_cell.length_a   1.000
_cell.length_b   1.000
_cell.length_c   1.000
_cell.angle_alpha   90.00
_cell.angle_beta   90.00
_cell.angle_gamma   90.00
#
_symmetry.space_group_name_H-M   'P 1'
#
loop_
_entity.id
_entity.type
_entity.pdbx_description
1 polymer ?
#
loop_
_entity_poly.entity_id
_entity_poly.type
_entity_poly.pdbx_seq_one_letter_code
_entity_poly.pdbx_strand_id
1 'polypeptide(L)'
;MTISGRISQSAFDGSRLRVILLLDLYEGAQQQFLDAYEHMRNQVASVPGHLSDQLCQSIENPSQWLITSEWESAPPFLAWVNSEEHVETVRPMHSCVRDTRSMRYSILRETTPAQPLTPESARSAMQVEARVGDGVARHALTFTVKPGSESKVAEILAGYKSPQAQVDDKTKLRRTSLFMHGNRVVRAVEVEGDLLAALRHVARQPEVRAVEEAINPYLEQDRDLTDGDSARVFFTRAALPAVHHVVSGRKAPADLRRHALYYPARAGCGMELARLLAHQDEAAAEDPKNPVYGSTVFQRDDIVVRLIDITGELDLDPVASLGLKGRKKAAELERLLDGAAIGVEGSLETERNINRLLSHADMLPITDRSATDS
;
A
#
# COMPACT_ATOMS: atom_id res chain seq x y z
N MET A 1 29.95 -12.70 12.26
CA MET A 1 28.76 -13.03 11.47
C MET A 1 27.93 -11.76 11.39
N THR A 2 28.01 -11.06 10.27
CA THR A 2 27.22 -9.86 10.01
C THR A 2 25.77 -10.28 9.79
N ILE A 3 24.89 -9.94 10.72
CA ILE A 3 23.44 -10.02 10.52
C ILE A 3 23.17 -9.18 9.26
N SER A 4 22.74 -9.84 8.18
CA SER A 4 22.36 -9.16 6.94
C SER A 4 21.10 -8.36 7.26
N GLY A 5 21.31 -7.09 7.62
CA GLY A 5 20.26 -6.14 7.97
C GLY A 5 19.38 -5.89 6.77
N ARG A 6 18.31 -6.69 6.63
CA ARG A 6 17.17 -6.32 5.80
C ARG A 6 16.49 -5.16 6.49
N ILE A 7 16.80 -3.95 6.05
CA ILE A 7 16.13 -2.75 6.54
C ILE A 7 14.68 -2.79 6.04
N SER A 8 13.76 -2.63 6.98
CA SER A 8 12.31 -2.49 6.77
C SER A 8 11.99 -1.56 5.59
N GLN A 9 11.04 -1.98 4.75
CA GLN A 9 10.49 -1.15 3.69
C GLN A 9 9.39 -0.27 4.30
N SER A 10 9.76 0.81 4.99
CA SER A 10 8.82 1.72 5.66
C SER A 10 8.71 3.08 4.96
N ALA A 11 7.51 3.63 4.90
CA ALA A 11 7.22 5.01 4.56
C ALA A 11 7.51 5.99 5.72
N PHE A 12 7.86 5.47 6.90
CA PHE A 12 7.98 6.24 8.16
C PHE A 12 9.42 6.57 8.57
N ASP A 13 10.41 6.39 7.69
CA ASP A 13 11.81 6.65 8.01
C ASP A 13 12.20 8.14 7.96
N GLY A 14 11.26 9.02 7.60
CA GLY A 14 11.51 10.45 7.47
C GLY A 14 12.33 10.84 6.24
N SER A 15 12.59 9.92 5.31
CA SER A 15 13.26 10.24 4.05
C SER A 15 12.38 11.09 3.16
N ARG A 16 12.97 12.11 2.51
CA ARG A 16 12.32 12.81 1.39
C ARG A 16 11.96 11.82 0.29
N LEU A 17 10.80 12.06 -0.33
CA LEU A 17 10.27 11.22 -1.39
C LEU A 17 10.44 11.93 -2.74
N ARG A 18 11.00 11.21 -3.72
CA ARG A 18 10.99 11.56 -5.14
C ARG A 18 9.97 10.71 -5.86
N VAL A 19 9.03 11.37 -6.53
CA VAL A 19 8.06 10.74 -7.44
C VAL A 19 8.45 11.11 -8.87
N ILE A 20 8.46 10.10 -9.73
CA ILE A 20 8.79 10.22 -11.15
C ILE A 20 7.56 9.75 -11.92
N LEU A 21 6.94 10.64 -12.67
CA LEU A 21 5.79 10.35 -13.53
C LEU A 21 6.21 10.49 -14.99
N LEU A 22 6.38 9.35 -15.66
CA LEU A 22 6.63 9.28 -17.09
C LEU A 22 5.30 9.29 -17.84
N LEU A 23 5.25 10.07 -18.92
CA LEU A 23 4.06 10.33 -19.71
C LEU A 23 4.39 10.17 -21.19
N ASP A 24 3.57 9.43 -21.94
CA ASP A 24 3.56 9.47 -23.41
C ASP A 24 2.30 10.20 -23.86
N LEU A 25 2.44 11.34 -24.52
CA LEU A 25 1.31 12.18 -24.93
C LEU A 25 0.76 11.74 -26.30
N TYR A 26 -0.54 11.95 -26.51
CA TYR A 26 -1.12 11.89 -27.85
C TYR A 26 -0.54 12.99 -28.74
N GLU A 27 -0.44 12.70 -30.03
CA GLU A 27 0.00 13.67 -31.03
C GLU A 27 -0.99 14.85 -31.07
N GLY A 28 -0.47 16.08 -30.99
CA GLY A 28 -1.27 17.31 -30.98
C GLY A 28 -1.83 17.71 -29.61
N ALA A 29 -1.69 16.87 -28.58
CA ALA A 29 -2.22 17.16 -27.24
C ALA A 29 -1.30 18.03 -26.36
N GLN A 30 -0.14 18.46 -26.86
CA GLN A 30 0.90 19.11 -26.05
C GLN A 30 0.43 20.40 -25.39
N GLN A 31 -0.25 21.29 -26.13
CA GLN A 31 -0.72 22.56 -25.57
C GLN A 31 -1.82 22.33 -24.54
N GLN A 32 -2.77 21.43 -24.83
CA GLN A 32 -3.83 21.06 -23.89
C GLN A 32 -3.25 20.47 -22.59
N PHE A 33 -2.20 19.65 -22.70
CA PHE A 33 -1.49 19.11 -21.57
C PHE A 33 -0.80 20.20 -20.75
N LEU A 34 -0.13 21.16 -21.38
CA LEU A 34 0.51 22.29 -20.69
C LEU A 34 -0.51 23.14 -19.93
N ASP A 35 -1.65 23.45 -20.54
CA ASP A 35 -2.72 24.22 -19.90
C ASP A 35 -3.30 23.47 -18.69
N ALA A 36 -3.50 22.15 -18.83
CA ALA A 36 -3.92 21.28 -17.72
C ALA A 36 -2.85 21.21 -16.60
N TYR A 37 -1.58 21.15 -16.97
CA TYR A 37 -0.46 21.12 -16.01
C TYR A 37 -0.34 22.43 -15.23
N GLU A 38 -0.51 23.58 -15.88
CA GLU A 38 -0.50 24.88 -15.21
C GLU A 38 -1.63 25.01 -14.18
N HIS A 39 -2.79 24.40 -14.43
CA HIS A 39 -3.83 24.32 -13.41
C HIS A 39 -3.43 23.40 -12.25
N MET A 40 -2.98 22.18 -12.57
CA MET A 40 -2.59 21.16 -11.60
C MET A 40 -1.48 21.63 -10.66
N ARG A 41 -0.40 22.23 -11.18
CA ARG A 41 0.76 22.65 -10.38
C ARG A 41 0.41 23.67 -9.30
N ASN A 42 -0.58 24.53 -9.55
CA ASN A 42 -1.01 25.55 -8.59
C ASN A 42 -1.74 24.92 -7.40
N GLN A 43 -2.48 23.83 -7.63
CA GLN A 43 -3.13 23.06 -6.58
C GLN A 43 -2.12 22.24 -5.80
N VAL A 44 -1.25 21.48 -6.49
CA VAL A 44 -0.25 20.61 -5.87
C VAL A 44 0.72 21.40 -4.98
N ALA A 45 1.12 22.61 -5.39
CA ALA A 45 2.00 23.47 -4.60
C ALA A 45 1.42 23.89 -3.23
N SER A 46 0.10 23.77 -3.04
CA SER A 46 -0.56 24.05 -1.76
C SER A 46 -0.74 22.83 -0.86
N VAL A 47 -0.40 21.63 -1.36
CA VAL A 47 -0.56 20.38 -0.63
C VAL A 47 0.52 20.29 0.46
N PRO A 48 0.14 20.06 1.73
CA PRO A 48 1.11 19.89 2.82
C PRO A 48 2.16 18.82 2.50
N GLY A 49 3.42 19.16 2.75
CA GLY A 49 4.56 18.28 2.52
C GLY A 49 5.06 18.21 1.08
N HIS A 50 4.41 18.87 0.12
CA HIS A 50 4.97 19.09 -1.22
C HIS A 50 6.16 20.07 -1.14
N LEU A 51 7.24 19.78 -1.88
CA LEU A 51 8.45 20.61 -1.91
C LEU A 51 8.70 21.23 -3.29
N SER A 52 8.59 20.46 -4.37
CA SER A 52 8.80 20.98 -5.73
C SER A 52 8.27 20.05 -6.81
N ASP A 53 7.92 20.62 -7.97
CA ASP A 53 7.68 19.87 -9.21
C ASP A 53 8.56 20.41 -10.35
N GLN A 54 8.97 19.54 -11.26
CA GLN A 54 9.59 19.89 -12.52
C GLN A 54 8.90 19.14 -13.66
N LEU A 55 8.45 19.88 -14.67
CA LEU A 55 7.98 19.31 -15.93
C LEU A 55 9.12 19.32 -16.93
N CYS A 56 9.38 18.16 -17.54
CA CYS A 56 10.43 17.94 -18.50
C CYS A 56 9.85 17.30 -19.76
N GLN A 57 10.42 17.63 -20.90
CA GLN A 57 10.17 16.98 -22.19
C GLN A 57 11.45 16.31 -22.65
N SER A 58 11.34 15.11 -23.21
CA SER A 58 12.50 14.40 -23.76
C SER A 58 13.04 15.14 -24.99
N ILE A 59 14.36 15.27 -25.04
CA ILE A 59 15.09 15.85 -26.19
C ILE A 59 15.20 14.87 -27.36
N GLU A 60 15.04 13.57 -27.11
CA GLU A 60 15.18 12.51 -28.12
C GLU A 60 13.83 12.14 -28.74
N ASN A 61 12.78 12.11 -27.91
CA ASN A 61 11.43 11.84 -28.35
C ASN A 61 10.44 12.86 -27.75
N PRO A 62 10.03 13.89 -28.49
CA PRO A 62 9.14 14.94 -27.99
C PRO A 62 7.74 14.48 -27.54
N SER A 63 7.32 13.24 -27.83
CA SER A 63 6.08 12.66 -27.27
C SER A 63 6.23 12.24 -25.80
N GLN A 64 7.46 12.05 -25.33
CA GLN A 64 7.77 11.58 -23.98
C GLN A 64 8.06 12.75 -23.04
N TRP A 65 7.35 12.76 -21.93
CA TRP A 65 7.41 13.79 -20.91
C TRP A 65 7.66 13.15 -19.54
N LEU A 66 8.17 13.96 -18.61
CA LEU A 66 8.50 13.57 -17.27
C LEU A 66 8.05 14.66 -16.30
N ILE A 67 7.29 14.30 -15.26
CA ILE A 67 7.12 15.13 -14.08
C ILE A 67 7.94 14.52 -12.95
N THR A 68 8.86 15.29 -12.38
CA THR A 68 9.49 14.93 -11.10
C THR A 68 8.85 15.74 -9.99
N SER A 69 8.41 15.07 -8.92
CA SER A 69 7.82 15.69 -7.75
C SER A 69 8.61 15.31 -6.50
N GLU A 70 8.91 16.27 -5.64
CA GLU A 70 9.61 16.06 -4.38
C GLU A 70 8.71 16.41 -3.20
N TRP A 71 8.73 15.55 -2.19
CA TRP A 71 7.93 15.68 -0.96
C TRP A 71 8.81 15.49 0.27
N GLU A 72 8.41 16.12 1.37
CA GLU A 72 9.12 16.02 2.65
C GLU A 72 9.23 14.56 3.14
N SER A 73 8.24 13.74 2.81
CA SER A 73 8.19 12.31 3.13
C SER A 73 7.13 11.58 2.30
N ALA A 74 7.08 10.25 2.41
CA ALA A 74 6.06 9.43 1.74
C ALA A 74 4.62 9.65 2.24
N PRO A 75 4.33 9.81 3.55
CA PRO A 75 2.98 9.92 4.06
C PRO A 75 2.11 11.05 3.47
N PRO A 76 2.58 12.31 3.35
CA PRO A 76 1.78 13.39 2.76
C PRO A 76 1.43 13.13 1.29
N PHE A 77 2.39 12.62 0.52
CA PHE A 77 2.15 12.22 -0.87
C PHE A 77 1.11 11.09 -0.97
N LEU A 78 1.22 10.05 -0.12
CA LEU A 78 0.27 8.94 -0.12
C LEU A 78 -1.15 9.38 0.29
N ALA A 79 -1.28 10.31 1.22
CA ALA A 79 -2.56 10.90 1.58
C ALA A 79 -3.17 11.65 0.38
N TRP A 80 -2.37 12.47 -0.31
CA TRP A 80 -2.83 13.22 -1.48
C TRP A 80 -3.17 12.33 -2.67
N VAL A 81 -2.26 11.45 -3.13
CA VAL A 81 -2.44 10.68 -4.38
C VAL A 81 -3.65 9.74 -4.37
N ASN A 82 -4.14 9.38 -3.18
CA ASN A 82 -5.31 8.52 -3.01
C ASN A 82 -6.61 9.29 -2.72
N SER A 83 -6.56 10.63 -2.65
CA SER A 83 -7.72 11.46 -2.32
C SER A 83 -8.61 11.74 -3.54
N GLU A 84 -9.87 12.14 -3.28
CA GLU A 84 -10.76 12.67 -4.34
C GLU A 84 -10.21 13.95 -4.96
N GLU A 85 -9.55 14.79 -4.15
CA GLU A 85 -8.90 16.01 -4.63
C GLU A 85 -7.89 15.69 -5.74
N HIS A 86 -7.03 14.69 -5.54
CA HIS A 86 -6.10 14.26 -6.57
C HIS A 86 -6.82 13.84 -7.85
N VAL A 87 -7.87 13.01 -7.75
CA VAL A 87 -8.66 12.55 -8.91
C VAL A 87 -9.18 13.72 -9.73
N GLU A 88 -9.76 14.72 -9.07
CA GLU A 88 -10.27 15.93 -9.74
C GLU A 88 -9.13 16.75 -10.36
N THR A 89 -8.04 16.93 -9.61
CA THR A 89 -6.85 17.70 -10.03
C THR A 89 -6.20 17.13 -11.30
N VAL A 90 -6.09 15.80 -11.42
CA VAL A 90 -5.39 15.17 -12.56
C VAL A 90 -6.31 14.78 -13.72
N ARG A 91 -7.64 14.80 -13.54
CA ARG A 91 -8.62 14.43 -14.58
C ARG A 91 -8.39 15.14 -15.92
N PRO A 92 -8.12 16.47 -15.98
CA PRO A 92 -7.94 17.16 -17.26
C PRO A 92 -6.77 16.63 -18.09
N MET A 93 -5.77 16.02 -17.45
CA MET A 93 -4.61 15.45 -18.14
C MET A 93 -4.90 14.10 -18.81
N HIS A 94 -5.95 13.39 -18.39
CA HIS A 94 -6.18 12.00 -18.82
C HIS A 94 -6.41 11.89 -20.33
N SER A 95 -7.12 12.85 -20.93
CA SER A 95 -7.38 12.88 -22.36
C SER A 95 -6.14 13.18 -23.20
N CYS A 96 -5.08 13.72 -22.60
CA CYS A 96 -3.84 14.08 -23.30
C CYS A 96 -2.81 12.94 -23.30
N VAL A 97 -2.94 11.97 -22.41
CA VAL A 97 -1.88 11.00 -22.11
C VAL A 97 -2.29 9.60 -22.60
N ARG A 98 -1.47 9.02 -23.46
CA ARG A 98 -1.62 7.65 -23.97
C ARG A 98 -1.20 6.60 -22.94
N ASP A 99 -0.05 6.80 -22.30
CA ASP A 99 0.44 5.92 -21.25
C ASP A 99 1.11 6.72 -20.13
N THR A 100 1.02 6.17 -18.92
CA THR A 100 1.54 6.79 -17.70
C THR A 100 2.22 5.73 -16.85
N ARG A 101 3.40 6.07 -16.34
CA ARG A 101 4.14 5.24 -15.37
C ARG A 101 4.61 6.09 -14.20
N SER A 102 4.14 5.73 -13.00
CA SER A 102 4.54 6.39 -11.75
C SER A 102 5.54 5.52 -10.99
N MET A 103 6.65 6.11 -10.56
CA MET A 103 7.69 5.48 -9.76
C MET A 103 8.01 6.35 -8.54
N ARG A 104 8.46 5.73 -7.46
CA ARG A 104 8.65 6.38 -6.15
C ARG A 104 9.97 5.94 -5.55
N TYR A 105 10.73 6.88 -5.01
CA TYR A 105 12.08 6.67 -4.50
C TYR A 105 12.32 7.49 -3.23
N SER A 106 12.93 6.90 -2.21
CA SER A 106 13.51 7.68 -1.12
C SER A 106 14.80 8.35 -1.60
N ILE A 107 14.96 9.64 -1.30
CA ILE A 107 16.19 10.37 -1.62
C ILE A 107 17.25 10.02 -0.58
N LEU A 108 18.20 9.16 -0.95
CA LEU A 108 19.27 8.74 -0.04
C LEU A 108 20.39 9.77 0.06
N ARG A 109 20.80 10.35 -1.08
CA ARG A 109 21.89 11.32 -1.16
C ARG A 109 21.53 12.39 -2.18
N GLU A 110 21.94 13.62 -1.89
CA GLU A 110 21.83 14.75 -2.79
C GLU A 110 23.20 15.43 -2.86
N THR A 111 23.57 15.95 -4.03
CA THR A 111 24.83 16.67 -4.23
C THR A 111 24.51 18.04 -4.81
N THR A 112 24.89 19.10 -4.10
CA THR A 112 24.70 20.48 -4.55
C THR A 112 26.06 21.17 -4.70
N PRO A 113 26.24 22.06 -5.70
CA PRO A 113 27.50 22.79 -5.88
C PRO A 113 27.90 23.68 -4.69
N ALA A 114 26.93 24.06 -3.85
CA ALA A 114 27.10 25.01 -2.74
C ALA A 114 27.63 24.36 -1.44
N GLN A 115 27.71 23.02 -1.37
CA GLN A 115 28.14 22.31 -0.16
C GLN A 115 29.56 21.76 -0.34
N PRO A 116 30.57 22.30 0.36
CA PRO A 116 31.91 21.75 0.33
C PRO A 116 31.89 20.30 0.82
N LEU A 117 32.44 19.39 0.02
CA LEU A 117 32.66 17.99 0.39
C LEU A 117 33.80 17.92 1.41
N THR A 118 33.49 18.10 2.70
CA THR A 118 34.42 17.79 3.79
C THR A 118 34.09 16.40 4.35
N PRO A 119 35.08 15.66 4.89
CA PRO A 119 34.83 14.36 5.52
C PRO A 119 33.80 14.42 6.65
N GLU A 120 33.66 15.57 7.32
CA GLU A 120 32.66 15.83 8.35
C GLU A 120 31.27 16.16 7.76
N SER A 121 31.18 16.91 6.64
CA SER A 121 29.89 17.14 5.97
C SER A 121 29.32 15.85 5.38
N ALA A 122 30.18 14.92 4.94
CA ALA A 122 29.79 13.57 4.56
C ALA A 122 29.23 12.74 5.72
N ARG A 123 29.67 12.96 6.97
CA ARG A 123 29.14 12.27 8.16
C ARG A 123 27.92 12.95 8.78
N SER A 124 27.77 14.27 8.61
CA SER A 124 26.76 15.09 9.25
C SER A 124 25.43 15.18 8.50
N ALA A 125 25.39 14.97 7.19
CA ALA A 125 24.12 14.75 6.51
C ALA A 125 23.59 13.39 7.01
N MET A 126 22.42 13.36 7.66
CA MET A 126 21.75 12.11 8.06
C MET A 126 21.67 11.18 6.85
N GLN A 127 22.64 10.30 6.75
CA GLN A 127 22.83 9.41 5.63
C GLN A 127 21.81 8.28 5.83
N VAL A 128 20.60 8.44 5.28
CA VAL A 128 19.60 7.37 5.25
C VAL A 128 20.30 6.11 4.72
N GLU A 129 20.23 5.02 5.49
CA GLU A 129 20.89 3.77 5.13
C GLU A 129 20.21 3.13 3.91
N ALA A 130 21.02 2.58 3.01
CA ALA A 130 20.50 1.89 1.84
C ALA A 130 19.80 0.60 2.26
N ARG A 131 18.53 0.46 1.87
CA ARG A 131 17.72 -0.71 2.21
C ARG A 131 17.98 -1.86 1.26
N VAL A 132 17.94 -3.08 1.81
CA VAL A 132 17.98 -4.31 1.02
C VAL A 132 16.56 -4.84 0.86
N GLY A 133 15.98 -4.61 -0.32
CA GLY A 133 14.66 -5.12 -0.69
C GLY A 133 14.70 -6.57 -1.20
N ASP A 134 13.52 -7.18 -1.29
CA ASP A 134 13.29 -8.52 -1.84
C ASP A 134 12.82 -8.48 -3.31
N GLY A 135 12.78 -7.29 -3.92
CA GLY A 135 12.30 -7.10 -5.29
C GLY A 135 10.77 -7.18 -5.46
N VAL A 136 10.02 -7.26 -4.35
CA VAL A 136 8.57 -7.45 -4.36
C VAL A 136 7.84 -6.16 -3.98
N ALA A 137 7.06 -5.65 -4.92
CA ALA A 137 6.09 -4.60 -4.68
C ALA A 137 4.82 -5.18 -4.03
N ARG A 138 4.34 -4.53 -2.97
CA ARG A 138 3.16 -4.94 -2.21
C ARG A 138 2.09 -3.87 -2.32
N HIS A 139 0.88 -4.28 -2.67
CA HIS A 139 -0.25 -3.37 -2.79
C HIS A 139 -1.53 -4.07 -2.37
N ALA A 140 -2.48 -3.32 -1.84
CA ALA A 140 -3.81 -3.83 -1.59
C ALA A 140 -4.87 -2.95 -2.26
N LEU A 141 -6.01 -3.57 -2.55
CA LEU A 141 -7.24 -2.89 -2.94
C LEU A 141 -8.29 -3.20 -1.88
N THR A 142 -9.09 -2.21 -1.50
CA THR A 142 -10.25 -2.40 -0.64
C THR A 142 -11.51 -1.87 -1.32
N PHE A 143 -12.63 -2.56 -1.12
CA PHE A 143 -13.94 -2.14 -1.58
C PHE A 143 -15.01 -2.67 -0.63
N THR A 144 -16.17 -2.02 -0.64
CA THR A 144 -17.31 -2.39 0.19
C THR A 144 -18.39 -3.04 -0.66
N VAL A 145 -19.00 -4.10 -0.15
CA VAL A 145 -20.14 -4.78 -0.76
C VAL A 145 -21.43 -4.40 -0.03
N LYS A 146 -22.56 -4.51 -0.71
CA LYS A 146 -23.88 -4.24 -0.16
C LYS A 146 -24.13 -5.15 1.04
N PRO A 147 -24.63 -4.64 2.18
CA PRO A 147 -24.96 -5.48 3.32
C PRO A 147 -25.89 -6.64 2.95
N GLY A 148 -25.57 -7.85 3.43
CA GLY A 148 -26.30 -9.08 3.11
C GLY A 148 -25.81 -9.83 1.87
N SER A 149 -24.84 -9.29 1.12
CA SER A 149 -24.23 -9.94 -0.05
C SER A 149 -22.88 -10.63 0.24
N GLU A 150 -22.39 -10.54 1.49
CA GLU A 150 -21.05 -10.94 1.91
C GLU A 150 -20.74 -12.39 1.54
N SER A 151 -21.60 -13.32 1.94
CA SER A 151 -21.44 -14.75 1.65
C SER A 151 -21.41 -15.04 0.15
N LYS A 152 -22.21 -14.32 -0.64
CA LYS A 152 -22.27 -14.53 -2.10
C LYS A 152 -21.01 -14.01 -2.78
N VAL A 153 -20.52 -12.85 -2.36
CA VAL A 153 -19.27 -12.28 -2.87
C VAL A 153 -18.08 -13.14 -2.46
N ALA A 154 -18.03 -13.64 -1.23
CA ALA A 154 -16.99 -14.55 -0.78
C ALA A 154 -16.94 -15.83 -1.63
N GLU A 155 -18.09 -16.42 -1.96
CA GLU A 155 -18.18 -17.59 -2.86
C GLU A 155 -17.59 -17.29 -4.25
N ILE A 156 -17.99 -16.15 -4.86
CA ILE A 156 -17.50 -15.72 -6.17
C ILE A 156 -15.98 -15.51 -6.14
N LEU A 157 -15.46 -14.82 -5.12
CA LEU A 157 -14.05 -14.50 -4.97
C LEU A 157 -13.19 -15.71 -4.58
N ALA A 158 -13.76 -16.74 -3.96
CA ALA A 158 -13.06 -17.98 -3.65
C ALA A 158 -12.95 -18.90 -4.87
N GLY A 159 -13.99 -18.95 -5.71
CA GLY A 159 -14.18 -19.99 -6.72
C GLY A 159 -13.48 -19.79 -8.08
N TYR A 160 -12.88 -18.63 -8.34
CA TYR A 160 -12.35 -18.34 -9.67
C TYR A 160 -10.99 -18.99 -9.94
N LYS A 161 -10.72 -19.31 -11.21
CA LYS A 161 -9.42 -19.84 -11.64
C LYS A 161 -8.32 -18.79 -11.45
N SER A 162 -7.17 -19.19 -10.91
CA SER A 162 -6.03 -18.28 -10.78
C SER A 162 -5.58 -17.78 -12.16
N PRO A 163 -5.32 -16.47 -12.30
CA PRO A 163 -4.81 -15.90 -13.53
C PRO A 163 -3.39 -16.41 -13.80
N GLN A 164 -2.96 -16.31 -15.06
CA GLN A 164 -1.55 -16.49 -15.41
C GLN A 164 -0.71 -15.45 -14.65
N ALA A 165 0.26 -15.95 -13.89
CA ALA A 165 1.06 -15.14 -12.99
C ALA A 165 2.23 -14.44 -13.70
N GLN A 166 2.74 -15.05 -14.78
CA GLN A 166 3.86 -14.52 -15.55
C GLN A 166 3.37 -13.46 -16.54
N VAL A 167 3.90 -12.24 -16.41
CA VAL A 167 3.51 -11.11 -17.27
C VAL A 167 4.50 -10.97 -18.44
N ASP A 168 5.79 -10.98 -18.10
CA ASP A 168 6.94 -10.90 -19.01
C ASP A 168 8.18 -11.46 -18.29
N ASP A 169 9.37 -11.45 -18.91
CA ASP A 169 10.60 -12.02 -18.33
C ASP A 169 11.01 -11.45 -16.95
N LYS A 170 10.49 -10.28 -16.56
CA LYS A 170 10.90 -9.54 -15.34
C LYS A 170 9.76 -9.31 -14.36
N THR A 171 8.53 -9.58 -14.75
CA THR A 171 7.34 -9.25 -13.97
C THR A 171 6.49 -10.50 -13.71
N LYS A 172 6.27 -10.80 -12.43
CA LYS A 172 5.51 -11.97 -11.97
C LYS A 172 4.62 -11.61 -10.78
N LEU A 173 3.34 -11.96 -10.87
CA LEU A 173 2.45 -11.98 -9.72
C LEU A 173 2.88 -13.11 -8.78
N ARG A 174 3.37 -12.79 -7.59
CA ARG A 174 3.89 -13.76 -6.62
C ARG A 174 2.80 -14.36 -5.74
N ARG A 175 1.89 -13.52 -5.23
CA ARG A 175 0.83 -13.96 -4.31
C ARG A 175 -0.38 -13.05 -4.42
N THR A 176 -1.57 -13.62 -4.23
CA THR A 176 -2.83 -12.89 -4.13
C THR A 176 -3.62 -13.44 -2.95
N SER A 177 -3.90 -12.59 -1.99
CA SER A 177 -4.62 -12.94 -0.76
C SER A 177 -5.85 -12.04 -0.62
N LEU A 178 -7.02 -12.64 -0.40
CA LEU A 178 -8.28 -11.92 -0.20
C LEU A 178 -8.85 -12.24 1.18
N PHE A 179 -9.27 -11.19 1.87
CA PHE A 179 -9.86 -11.26 3.19
C PHE A 179 -11.14 -10.41 3.23
N MET A 180 -12.04 -10.74 4.14
CA MET A 180 -13.29 -10.02 4.35
C MET A 180 -13.51 -9.71 5.83
N HIS A 181 -13.93 -8.48 6.11
CA HIS A 181 -14.31 -8.01 7.45
C HIS A 181 -15.65 -7.31 7.35
N GLY A 182 -16.70 -7.89 7.94
CA GLY A 182 -18.07 -7.46 7.67
C GLY A 182 -18.33 -7.45 6.15
N ASN A 183 -18.74 -6.31 5.61
CA ASN A 183 -18.95 -6.10 4.19
C ASN A 183 -17.74 -5.47 3.45
N ARG A 184 -16.58 -5.35 4.10
CA ARG A 184 -15.35 -4.85 3.49
C ARG A 184 -14.49 -5.99 2.98
N VAL A 185 -14.08 -5.91 1.73
CA VAL A 185 -13.10 -6.82 1.13
C VAL A 185 -11.75 -6.12 1.05
N VAL A 186 -10.69 -6.87 1.32
CA VAL A 186 -9.30 -6.46 1.09
C VAL A 186 -8.61 -7.52 0.23
N ARG A 187 -8.09 -7.09 -0.93
CA ARG A 187 -7.30 -7.91 -1.85
C ARG A 187 -5.86 -7.42 -1.82
N ALA A 188 -4.97 -8.17 -1.20
CA ALA A 188 -3.53 -7.93 -1.20
C ALA A 188 -2.87 -8.68 -2.36
N VAL A 189 -1.98 -8.00 -3.07
CA VAL A 189 -1.16 -8.56 -4.15
C VAL A 189 0.32 -8.31 -3.89
N GLU A 190 1.12 -9.32 -4.22
CA GLU A 190 2.57 -9.25 -4.19
C GLU A 190 3.07 -9.47 -5.61
N VAL A 191 3.85 -8.53 -6.13
CA VAL A 191 4.35 -8.54 -7.50
C VAL A 191 5.86 -8.36 -7.47
N GLU A 192 6.58 -9.26 -8.13
CA GLU A 192 7.97 -9.00 -8.48
C GLU A 192 8.00 -8.23 -9.80
N GLY A 193 8.82 -7.17 -9.87
CA GLY A 193 8.91 -6.32 -11.05
C GLY A 193 7.88 -5.19 -11.07
N ASP A 194 7.24 -4.94 -12.22
CA ASP A 194 6.35 -3.80 -12.41
C ASP A 194 4.91 -4.10 -11.95
N LEU A 195 4.52 -3.51 -10.81
CA LEU A 195 3.18 -3.64 -10.23
C LEU A 195 2.06 -3.24 -11.20
N LEU A 196 2.22 -2.12 -11.93
CA LEU A 196 1.17 -1.63 -12.82
C LEU A 196 1.02 -2.53 -14.04
N ALA A 197 2.13 -3.01 -14.60
CA ALA A 197 2.11 -3.98 -15.69
C ALA A 197 1.41 -5.28 -15.26
N ALA A 198 1.71 -5.78 -14.06
CA ALA A 198 1.07 -6.98 -13.52
C ALA A 198 -0.43 -6.79 -13.30
N LEU A 199 -0.85 -5.68 -12.69
CA LEU A 199 -2.27 -5.39 -12.47
C LEU A 199 -3.03 -5.27 -13.80
N ARG A 200 -2.46 -4.57 -14.80
CA ARG A 200 -3.05 -4.46 -16.15
C ARG A 200 -3.14 -5.82 -16.85
N HIS A 201 -2.12 -6.66 -16.72
CA HIS A 201 -2.10 -8.00 -17.29
C HIS A 201 -3.20 -8.87 -16.69
N VAL A 202 -3.27 -8.93 -15.35
CA VAL A 202 -4.28 -9.71 -14.61
C VAL A 202 -5.70 -9.23 -14.94
N ALA A 203 -5.94 -7.92 -14.97
CA ALA A 203 -7.26 -7.35 -15.25
C ALA A 203 -7.80 -7.68 -16.65
N ARG A 204 -6.93 -7.97 -17.63
CA ARG A 204 -7.33 -8.32 -19.01
C ARG A 204 -7.70 -9.79 -19.17
N GLN A 205 -7.41 -10.65 -18.19
CA GLN A 205 -7.64 -12.08 -18.30
C GLN A 205 -9.13 -12.43 -18.16
N PRO A 206 -9.68 -13.33 -18.99
CA PRO A 206 -11.11 -13.66 -19.00
C PRO A 206 -11.65 -14.13 -17.65
N GLU A 207 -10.88 -14.95 -16.91
CA GLU A 207 -11.24 -15.45 -15.59
C GLU A 207 -11.39 -14.33 -14.55
N VAL A 208 -10.55 -13.29 -14.64
CA VAL A 208 -10.61 -12.13 -13.75
C VAL A 208 -11.79 -11.26 -14.15
N ARG A 209 -11.96 -10.97 -15.44
CA ARG A 209 -13.10 -10.20 -15.94
C ARG A 209 -14.44 -10.79 -15.53
N ALA A 210 -14.61 -12.11 -15.67
CA ALA A 210 -15.83 -12.80 -15.29
C ALA A 210 -16.15 -12.64 -13.79
N VAL A 211 -15.13 -12.66 -12.93
CA VAL A 211 -15.28 -12.44 -11.48
C VAL A 211 -15.66 -11.00 -11.18
N GLU A 212 -14.96 -10.05 -11.79
CA GLU A 212 -15.23 -8.63 -11.60
C GLU A 212 -16.65 -8.27 -12.06
N GLU A 213 -17.09 -8.79 -13.21
CA GLU A 213 -18.46 -8.64 -13.71
C GLU A 213 -19.49 -9.29 -12.77
N ALA A 214 -19.18 -10.47 -12.21
CA ALA A 214 -20.08 -11.17 -11.29
C ALA A 214 -20.24 -10.47 -9.95
N ILE A 215 -19.22 -9.75 -9.45
CA ILE A 215 -19.33 -9.01 -8.18
C ILE A 215 -19.98 -7.63 -8.33
N ASN A 216 -19.99 -7.04 -9.53
CA ASN A 216 -20.52 -5.68 -9.77
C ASN A 216 -21.91 -5.42 -9.15
N PRO A 217 -22.92 -6.29 -9.29
CA PRO A 217 -24.25 -6.06 -8.70
C PRO A 217 -24.25 -5.93 -7.17
N TYR A 218 -23.22 -6.47 -6.51
CA TYR A 218 -23.08 -6.51 -5.06
C TYR A 218 -22.20 -5.39 -4.50
N LEU A 219 -21.56 -4.56 -5.33
CA LEU A 219 -20.74 -3.46 -4.86
C LEU A 219 -21.62 -2.30 -4.36
N GLU A 220 -21.19 -1.62 -3.29
CA GLU A 220 -21.86 -0.36 -2.87
C GLU A 220 -21.60 0.78 -3.87
N GLN A 221 -20.44 0.75 -4.51
CA GLN A 221 -20.05 1.71 -5.53
C GLN A 221 -20.01 1.02 -6.88
N ASP A 222 -20.89 1.46 -7.79
CA ASP A 222 -20.89 0.99 -9.17
C ASP A 222 -19.58 1.39 -9.86
N ARG A 223 -19.05 0.48 -10.67
CA ARG A 223 -17.84 0.72 -11.48
C ARG A 223 -17.96 0.05 -12.83
N ASP A 224 -17.35 0.68 -13.84
CA ASP A 224 -17.15 0.07 -15.15
C ASP A 224 -15.65 -0.07 -15.39
N LEU A 225 -15.14 -1.30 -15.31
CA LEU A 225 -13.72 -1.57 -15.56
C LEU A 225 -13.37 -1.63 -17.06
N THR A 226 -14.35 -1.53 -17.95
CA THR A 226 -14.14 -1.44 -19.41
C THR A 226 -13.93 -0.01 -19.88
N ASP A 227 -14.38 0.97 -19.10
CA ASP A 227 -14.10 2.38 -19.30
C ASP A 227 -12.79 2.78 -18.58
N GLY A 228 -11.88 3.42 -19.33
CA GLY A 228 -10.54 3.75 -18.81
C GLY A 228 -10.58 4.77 -17.67
N ASP A 229 -11.47 5.75 -17.73
CA ASP A 229 -11.59 6.79 -16.71
C ASP A 229 -12.26 6.25 -15.45
N SER A 230 -13.37 5.51 -15.58
CA SER A 230 -14.04 4.82 -14.47
C SER A 230 -13.11 3.84 -13.77
N ALA A 231 -12.33 3.05 -14.51
CA ALA A 231 -11.34 2.15 -13.95
C ALA A 231 -10.26 2.91 -13.15
N ARG A 232 -9.73 4.02 -13.67
CA ARG A 232 -8.74 4.84 -12.96
C ARG A 232 -9.29 5.39 -11.66
N VAL A 233 -10.48 5.98 -11.69
CA VAL A 233 -11.15 6.51 -10.50
C VAL A 233 -11.36 5.41 -9.47
N PHE A 234 -11.84 4.23 -9.91
CA PHE A 234 -12.02 3.09 -9.03
C PHE A 234 -10.70 2.63 -8.40
N PHE A 235 -9.63 2.43 -9.18
CA PHE A 235 -8.34 2.01 -8.62
C PHE A 235 -7.76 3.05 -7.67
N THR A 236 -7.90 4.35 -7.97
CA THR A 236 -7.49 5.41 -7.04
C THR A 236 -8.31 5.36 -5.74
N ARG A 237 -9.62 5.11 -5.79
CA ARG A 237 -10.52 4.98 -4.62
C ARG A 237 -10.38 3.67 -3.84
N ALA A 238 -9.99 2.60 -4.52
CA ALA A 238 -9.82 1.29 -3.93
C ALA A 238 -8.39 1.09 -3.41
N ALA A 239 -7.41 1.87 -3.87
CA ALA A 239 -6.01 1.74 -3.49
C ALA A 239 -5.84 1.78 -1.97
N LEU A 240 -5.15 0.78 -1.46
CA LEU A 240 -4.73 0.65 -0.07
C LEU A 240 -3.22 0.37 -0.09
N PRO A 241 -2.37 1.40 -0.22
CA PRO A 241 -0.93 1.24 -0.41
C PRO A 241 -0.25 0.64 0.84
N ALA A 242 0.79 -0.15 0.61
CA ALA A 242 1.67 -0.58 1.68
C ALA A 242 2.50 0.61 2.17
N VAL A 243 2.42 0.90 3.46
CA VAL A 243 3.20 1.94 4.13
C VAL A 243 4.34 1.35 4.97
N HIS A 244 4.30 0.04 5.23
CA HIS A 244 5.37 -0.66 5.92
C HIS A 244 5.39 -2.13 5.53
N HIS A 245 6.59 -2.71 5.39
CA HIS A 245 6.79 -4.13 5.29
C HIS A 245 8.10 -4.56 5.95
N VAL A 246 8.04 -5.65 6.70
CA VAL A 246 9.21 -6.27 7.34
C VAL A 246 9.04 -7.79 7.38
N VAL A 247 10.16 -8.50 7.28
CA VAL A 247 10.25 -9.94 7.48
C VAL A 247 11.42 -10.22 8.42
N SER A 248 11.22 -11.12 9.37
CA SER A 248 12.26 -11.55 10.28
C SER A 248 13.46 -12.12 9.52
N GLY A 249 14.67 -11.86 10.01
CA GLY A 249 15.91 -12.43 9.47
C GLY A 249 16.09 -13.93 9.77
N ARG A 250 15.17 -14.54 10.52
CA ARG A 250 15.18 -15.97 10.83
C ARG A 250 14.82 -16.82 9.61
N LYS A 251 15.17 -18.11 9.64
CA LYS A 251 14.74 -19.05 8.61
C LYS A 251 13.21 -19.16 8.62
N ALA A 252 12.58 -19.04 7.46
CA ALA A 252 11.13 -19.20 7.31
C ALA A 252 10.66 -20.56 7.89
N PRO A 253 9.73 -20.53 8.86
CA PRO A 253 9.00 -21.73 9.28
C PRO A 253 8.17 -22.30 8.14
N ALA A 254 7.95 -23.62 8.13
CA ALA A 254 7.21 -24.30 7.06
C ALA A 254 5.68 -24.15 7.22
N ASP A 255 5.22 -23.81 8.41
CA ASP A 255 3.82 -23.77 8.84
C ASP A 255 3.29 -22.34 8.99
N LEU A 256 3.90 -21.38 8.30
CA LEU A 256 3.43 -19.99 8.29
C LEU A 256 2.03 -19.89 7.70
N ARG A 257 1.15 -19.21 8.45
CA ARG A 257 -0.19 -18.88 8.01
C ARG A 257 -0.35 -17.38 7.89
N ARG A 258 -1.10 -16.98 6.87
CA ARG A 258 -1.35 -15.57 6.59
C ARG A 258 -2.70 -15.15 7.12
N HIS A 259 -2.69 -14.08 7.90
CA HIS A 259 -3.87 -13.45 8.48
C HIS A 259 -3.89 -11.97 8.12
N ALA A 260 -5.07 -11.41 7.98
CA ALA A 260 -5.25 -9.96 7.90
C ALA A 260 -6.05 -9.49 9.12
N LEU A 261 -5.60 -8.40 9.72
CA LEU A 261 -6.24 -7.75 10.85
C LEU A 261 -6.66 -6.35 10.42
N TYR A 262 -7.93 -6.00 10.62
CA TYR A 262 -8.49 -4.69 10.34
C TYR A 262 -8.49 -3.81 11.60
N TYR A 263 -7.93 -2.61 11.48
CA TYR A 263 -7.84 -1.62 12.55
C TYR A 263 -8.49 -0.31 12.05
N PRO A 264 -9.82 -0.12 12.24
CA PRO A 264 -10.44 1.16 11.96
C PRO A 264 -9.86 2.20 12.90
N ALA A 265 -9.20 3.21 12.36
CA ALA A 265 -8.69 4.31 13.15
C ALA A 265 -9.81 5.31 13.44
N ARG A 266 -9.65 6.09 14.51
CA ARG A 266 -10.43 7.31 14.70
C ARG A 266 -10.15 8.28 13.55
N ALA A 267 -11.11 9.16 13.27
CA ALA A 267 -11.00 10.16 12.22
C ALA A 267 -9.65 10.93 12.28
N GLY A 268 -8.86 10.82 11.21
CA GLY A 268 -7.54 11.47 11.06
C GLY A 268 -6.37 10.75 11.76
N CYS A 269 -6.60 9.60 12.41
CA CYS A 269 -5.58 8.86 13.15
C CYS A 269 -4.98 7.69 12.37
N GLY A 270 -5.48 7.36 11.17
CA GLY A 270 -5.03 6.17 10.44
C GLY A 270 -3.52 6.12 10.17
N MET A 271 -2.90 7.25 9.82
CA MET A 271 -1.46 7.31 9.60
C MET A 271 -0.65 7.08 10.90
N GLU A 272 -1.10 7.63 12.02
CA GLU A 272 -0.45 7.41 13.32
C GLU A 272 -0.60 5.97 13.80
N LEU A 273 -1.78 5.36 13.57
CA LEU A 273 -2.04 3.96 13.89
C LEU A 273 -1.15 3.04 13.04
N ALA A 274 -1.04 3.29 11.74
CA ALA A 274 -0.16 2.52 10.86
C ALA A 274 1.32 2.65 11.27
N ARG A 275 1.75 3.84 11.72
CA ARG A 275 3.10 4.06 12.26
C ARG A 275 3.34 3.30 13.56
N LEU A 276 2.35 3.26 14.47
CA LEU A 276 2.43 2.45 15.69
C LEU A 276 2.66 0.97 15.35
N LEU A 277 1.85 0.42 14.44
CA LEU A 277 1.95 -0.97 14.00
C LEU A 277 3.29 -1.27 13.31
N ALA A 278 3.78 -0.36 12.45
CA ALA A 278 5.08 -0.51 11.80
C ALA A 278 6.23 -0.67 12.81
N HIS A 279 6.27 0.15 13.87
CA HIS A 279 7.29 0.00 14.91
C HIS A 279 7.16 -1.31 15.70
N GLN A 280 5.92 -1.79 15.90
CA GLN A 280 5.68 -3.08 16.56
C GLN A 280 6.12 -4.25 15.69
N ASP A 281 5.95 -4.13 14.38
CA ASP A 281 6.38 -5.12 13.40
C ASP A 281 7.91 -5.21 13.28
N GLU A 282 8.60 -4.07 13.31
CA GLU A 282 10.08 -4.04 13.36
C GLU A 282 10.59 -4.73 14.62
N ALA A 283 10.05 -4.39 15.79
CA ALA A 283 10.40 -5.04 17.04
C ALA A 283 10.05 -6.54 17.05
N ALA A 284 8.95 -6.94 16.39
CA ALA A 284 8.57 -8.34 16.25
C ALA A 284 9.53 -9.12 15.36
N ALA A 285 9.98 -8.53 14.25
CA ALA A 285 10.91 -9.16 13.32
C ALA A 285 12.31 -9.39 13.94
N GLU A 286 12.71 -8.52 14.87
CA GLU A 286 13.96 -8.60 15.64
C GLU A 286 13.91 -9.60 16.80
N ASP A 287 12.73 -9.85 17.39
CA ASP A 287 12.53 -10.79 18.50
C ASP A 287 12.42 -12.24 17.99
N PRO A 288 13.42 -13.12 18.22
CA PRO A 288 13.40 -14.49 17.71
C PRO A 288 12.24 -15.34 18.25
N LYS A 289 11.67 -14.95 19.40
CA LYS A 289 10.56 -15.64 20.06
C LYS A 289 9.20 -15.10 19.62
N ASN A 290 9.16 -14.04 18.83
CA ASN A 290 7.89 -13.51 18.35
C ASN A 290 7.24 -14.49 17.36
N PRO A 291 5.93 -14.77 17.48
CA PRO A 291 5.25 -15.64 16.52
C PRO A 291 5.11 -14.97 15.15
N VAL A 292 5.05 -13.63 15.07
CA VAL A 292 4.95 -12.90 13.79
C VAL A 292 6.28 -13.00 13.05
N TYR A 293 6.27 -13.65 11.89
CA TYR A 293 7.43 -13.82 11.04
C TYR A 293 7.58 -12.68 10.02
N GLY A 294 6.48 -12.24 9.43
CA GLY A 294 6.46 -11.12 8.50
C GLY A 294 5.20 -10.31 8.66
N SER A 295 5.27 -9.03 8.33
CA SER A 295 4.13 -8.12 8.37
C SER A 295 4.17 -7.13 7.21
N THR A 296 2.99 -6.77 6.73
CA THR A 296 2.77 -5.62 5.84
C THR A 296 1.62 -4.79 6.38
N VAL A 297 1.86 -3.50 6.61
CA VAL A 297 0.82 -2.54 6.99
C VAL A 297 0.40 -1.79 5.74
N PHE A 298 -0.89 -1.87 5.44
CA PHE A 298 -1.54 -1.07 4.41
C PHE A 298 -2.39 0.00 5.07
N GLN A 299 -2.37 1.21 4.52
CA GLN A 299 -3.12 2.32 5.09
C GLN A 299 -3.64 3.27 4.01
N ARG A 300 -4.85 3.75 4.24
CA ARG A 300 -5.47 4.88 3.55
C ARG A 300 -6.51 5.51 4.47
N ASP A 301 -6.54 6.84 4.55
CA ASP A 301 -7.47 7.56 5.42
C ASP A 301 -7.43 6.93 6.83
N ASP A 302 -8.57 6.49 7.36
CA ASP A 302 -8.68 5.81 8.65
C ASP A 302 -8.80 4.29 8.55
N ILE A 303 -8.56 3.73 7.36
CA ILE A 303 -8.50 2.29 7.12
C ILE A 303 -7.06 1.84 7.28
N VAL A 304 -6.79 1.03 8.30
CA VAL A 304 -5.50 0.35 8.47
C VAL A 304 -5.73 -1.16 8.45
N VAL A 305 -4.97 -1.85 7.61
CA VAL A 305 -4.98 -3.31 7.52
C VAL A 305 -3.57 -3.82 7.72
N ARG A 306 -3.38 -4.75 8.64
CA ARG A 306 -2.10 -5.40 8.88
C ARG A 306 -2.18 -6.84 8.46
N LEU A 307 -1.41 -7.20 7.44
CA LEU A 307 -1.26 -8.55 6.95
C LEU A 307 -0.04 -9.18 7.64
N ILE A 308 -0.25 -10.26 8.39
CA ILE A 308 0.83 -10.94 9.11
C ILE A 308 0.96 -12.39 8.65
N ASP A 309 2.20 -12.84 8.53
CA ASP A 309 2.56 -14.26 8.42
C ASP A 309 3.02 -14.74 9.80
N ILE A 310 2.27 -15.64 10.44
CA ILE A 310 2.47 -16.09 11.82
C ILE A 310 2.66 -17.61 11.88
N THR A 311 3.41 -18.10 12.88
CA THR A 311 3.46 -19.52 13.23
C THR A 311 2.35 -19.87 14.22
N GLY A 312 1.52 -20.86 13.91
CA GLY A 312 0.38 -21.26 14.74
C GLY A 312 -0.86 -20.39 14.54
N GLU A 313 -1.79 -20.45 15.50
CA GLU A 313 -3.02 -19.65 15.49
C GLU A 313 -2.79 -18.27 16.13
N LEU A 314 -3.61 -17.29 15.75
CA LEU A 314 -3.51 -15.90 16.24
C LEU A 314 -3.69 -15.77 17.76
N ASP A 315 -4.50 -16.64 18.35
CA ASP A 315 -4.93 -16.58 19.76
C ASP A 315 -3.93 -17.20 20.74
N LEU A 316 -2.84 -17.81 20.25
CA LEU A 316 -1.76 -18.34 21.08
C LEU A 316 -0.96 -17.23 21.79
N ASP A 317 -0.79 -16.08 21.14
CA ASP A 317 -0.24 -14.86 21.73
C ASP A 317 -0.97 -13.63 21.15
N PRO A 318 -2.17 -13.30 21.68
CA PRO A 318 -2.98 -12.20 21.17
C PRO A 318 -2.26 -10.84 21.23
N VAL A 319 -1.39 -10.65 22.23
CA VAL A 319 -0.62 -9.42 22.40
C VAL A 319 0.39 -9.26 21.26
N ALA A 320 1.11 -10.33 20.88
CA ALA A 320 1.99 -10.31 19.73
C ALA A 320 1.22 -10.15 18.41
N SER A 321 0.17 -10.94 18.23
CA SER A 321 -0.67 -10.94 17.03
C SER A 321 -1.27 -9.58 16.76
N LEU A 322 -1.72 -8.85 17.79
CA LEU A 322 -2.29 -7.50 17.65
C LEU A 322 -1.24 -6.38 17.55
N GLY A 323 0.04 -6.64 17.78
CA GLY A 323 1.08 -5.61 17.81
C GLY A 323 1.02 -4.75 19.08
N LEU A 324 0.87 -5.38 20.24
CA LEU A 324 0.70 -4.73 21.54
C LEU A 324 1.85 -4.99 22.52
N LYS A 325 2.99 -5.52 22.05
CA LYS A 325 4.13 -5.84 22.92
C LYS A 325 4.79 -4.57 23.45
N GLY A 326 4.89 -4.50 24.77
CA GLY A 326 5.61 -3.44 25.49
C GLY A 326 4.71 -2.55 26.34
N ARG A 327 5.34 -1.72 27.17
CA ARG A 327 4.62 -0.84 28.09
C ARG A 327 3.82 0.21 27.32
N LYS A 328 2.57 0.44 27.75
CA LYS A 328 1.64 1.46 27.22
C LYS A 328 1.17 1.27 25.77
N LYS A 329 1.56 0.19 25.07
CA LYS A 329 1.17 -0.03 23.66
C LYS A 329 -0.33 -0.30 23.49
N ALA A 330 -0.94 -1.01 24.43
CA ALA A 330 -2.39 -1.17 24.48
C ALA A 330 -3.12 0.18 24.60
N ALA A 331 -2.70 1.04 25.53
CA ALA A 331 -3.28 2.37 25.72
C ALA A 331 -3.04 3.31 24.51
N GLU A 332 -1.88 3.18 23.85
CA GLU A 332 -1.57 3.93 22.63
C GLU A 332 -2.49 3.51 21.48
N LEU A 333 -2.69 2.19 21.28
CA LEU A 333 -3.64 1.68 20.29
C LEU A 333 -5.08 2.12 20.61
N GLU A 334 -5.51 2.02 21.88
CA GLU A 334 -6.84 2.42 22.33
C GLU A 334 -7.17 3.88 22.00
N ARG A 335 -6.18 4.77 22.09
CA ARG A 335 -6.33 6.19 21.73
C ARG A 335 -6.53 6.41 20.23
N LEU A 336 -5.91 5.58 19.39
CA LEU A 336 -5.90 5.73 17.94
C LEU A 336 -7.01 4.94 17.24
N LEU A 337 -7.45 3.84 17.84
CA LEU A 337 -8.46 2.93 17.31
C LEU A 337 -9.88 3.47 17.53
N ASP A 338 -10.73 3.32 16.53
CA ASP A 338 -12.17 3.44 16.69
C ASP A 338 -12.74 2.13 17.25
N GLY A 339 -12.70 2.03 18.58
CA GLY A 339 -13.21 0.87 19.31
C GLY A 339 -14.71 0.62 19.07
N ALA A 340 -15.51 1.67 18.87
CA ALA A 340 -16.94 1.53 18.63
C ALA A 340 -17.20 0.90 17.25
N ALA A 341 -16.48 1.35 16.21
CA ALA A 341 -16.59 0.80 14.86
C ALA A 341 -16.23 -0.70 14.79
N ILE A 342 -15.27 -1.14 15.62
CA ILE A 342 -14.86 -2.55 15.68
C ILE A 342 -15.60 -3.35 16.76
N GLY A 343 -16.49 -2.73 17.55
CA GLY A 343 -17.28 -3.39 18.58
C GLY A 343 -16.51 -3.77 19.86
N VAL A 344 -15.45 -3.04 20.17
CA VAL A 344 -14.59 -3.20 21.35
C VAL A 344 -14.53 -1.88 22.12
N GLU A 345 -15.32 -1.79 23.18
CA GLU A 345 -15.34 -0.63 24.07
C GLU A 345 -14.64 -0.95 25.40
N GLY A 346 -13.92 0.04 25.93
CA GLY A 346 -13.20 -0.04 27.20
C GLY A 346 -11.71 -0.36 27.06
N SER A 347 -11.02 -0.45 28.19
CA SER A 347 -9.56 -0.47 28.22
C SER A 347 -8.95 -1.73 27.60
N LEU A 348 -7.96 -1.55 26.73
CA LEU A 348 -7.19 -2.64 26.13
C LEU A 348 -6.11 -3.22 27.07
N GLU A 349 -6.08 -2.82 28.34
CA GLU A 349 -5.14 -3.37 29.33
C GLU A 349 -5.59 -4.73 29.91
N THR A 350 -6.82 -5.14 29.64
CA THR A 350 -7.35 -6.43 30.13
C THR A 350 -7.25 -7.52 29.08
N GLU A 351 -6.88 -8.73 29.49
CA GLU A 351 -6.81 -9.91 28.62
C GLU A 351 -8.15 -10.17 27.90
N ARG A 352 -9.27 -9.93 28.58
CA ARG A 352 -10.61 -10.05 27.99
C ARG A 352 -10.79 -9.13 26.78
N ASN A 353 -10.41 -7.86 26.90
CA ASN A 353 -10.59 -6.90 25.81
C ASN A 353 -9.56 -7.09 24.70
N ILE A 354 -8.35 -7.57 25.01
CA ILE A 354 -7.36 -7.96 24.00
C ILE A 354 -7.88 -9.13 23.15
N ASN A 355 -8.42 -10.18 23.77
CA ASN A 355 -9.00 -11.30 23.05
C ASN A 355 -10.21 -10.88 22.22
N ARG A 356 -11.09 -10.02 22.78
CA ARG A 356 -12.23 -9.47 22.05
C ARG A 356 -11.77 -8.65 20.84
N LEU A 357 -10.73 -7.82 21.00
CA LEU A 357 -10.14 -7.08 19.90
C LEU A 357 -9.60 -8.00 18.83
N LEU A 358 -8.88 -9.07 19.19
CA LEU A 358 -8.37 -10.03 18.22
C LEU A 358 -9.50 -10.66 17.40
N SER A 359 -10.56 -11.17 18.06
CA SER A 359 -11.69 -11.78 17.36
C SER A 359 -12.45 -10.81 16.45
N HIS A 360 -12.49 -9.53 16.82
CA HIS A 360 -13.18 -8.49 16.05
C HIS A 360 -12.30 -7.85 14.97
N ALA A 361 -10.97 -7.89 15.10
CA ALA A 361 -10.03 -7.38 14.11
C ALA A 361 -9.70 -8.43 13.04
N ASP A 362 -9.77 -9.73 13.36
CA ASP A 362 -9.48 -10.80 12.42
C ASP A 362 -10.41 -10.76 11.20
N MET A 363 -9.81 -10.84 10.03
CA MET A 363 -10.53 -10.84 8.76
C MET A 363 -10.65 -12.27 8.24
N LEU A 364 -11.85 -12.66 7.84
CA LEU A 364 -12.12 -13.99 7.27
C LEU A 364 -11.30 -14.19 5.98
N PRO A 365 -10.43 -15.22 5.90
CA PRO A 365 -9.73 -15.53 4.67
C PRO A 365 -10.70 -16.08 3.63
N ILE A 366 -10.70 -15.49 2.44
CA ILE A 366 -11.47 -15.97 1.27
C ILE A 366 -10.58 -16.86 0.42
N THR A 367 -9.40 -16.38 0.07
CA THR A 367 -8.42 -17.15 -0.70
C THR A 367 -7.03 -16.61 -0.46
N ASP A 368 -6.04 -17.49 -0.51
CA ASP A 368 -4.63 -17.12 -0.44
C ASP A 368 -3.84 -18.02 -1.39
N ARG A 369 -3.37 -17.44 -2.49
CA ARG A 369 -2.78 -18.17 -3.61
C ARG A 369 -1.40 -17.63 -3.89
N SER A 370 -0.41 -18.50 -3.78
CA SER A 370 0.94 -18.21 -4.27
C SER A 370 1.03 -18.72 -5.71
N ALA A 371 1.69 -17.97 -6.58
CA ALA A 371 2.03 -18.47 -7.90
C ALA A 371 2.94 -19.70 -7.71
N THR A 372 2.52 -20.83 -8.29
CA THR A 372 3.37 -22.00 -8.34
C THR A 372 4.64 -21.63 -9.12
N ASP A 373 5.80 -21.91 -8.56
CA ASP A 373 7.04 -21.90 -9.32
C ASP A 373 6.86 -22.95 -10.44
N SER A 374 6.64 -22.44 -11.65
CA SER A 374 6.54 -23.24 -12.87
C SER A 374 7.82 -23.06 -13.63
#